data_AF-A0A1X0UP89-F1
#
_entry.id   AF-A0A1X0UP89-F1
#
_cell.length_a   1.000
_cell.length_b   1.000
_cell.length_c   1.000
_cell.angle_alpha   90.00
_cell.angle_beta   90.00
_cell.angle_gamma   90.00
#
_symmetry.space_group_name_H-M   'P 1'
#
loop_
_entity.id
_entity.type
_entity.pdbx_description
1 polymer ?
#
loop_
_entity_poly.entity_id
_entity_poly.type
_entity_poly.pdbx_seq_one_letter_code
_entity_poly.pdbx_strand_id
1 'polypeptide(L)'
;MTTASTWAATRQLAEAWSRSPIVQDYTAQLPANNPSDRGIPEMLRNIDSSTGLVSHEPLIPNKWELMASELPFVDLNVRGGRQFLEDARPIGFAAERNTAWIRSRLPRFPLIPTPQLGRHTHRTSNELGQGLGWRREAMTGGLQLLSAPPGVSELLRIDKRSHDTAIVALADALADTPEWAKFAELSARLTPDDRRALSEARKTLTPLLCEAAVTAFEPDRMLRREQYRKDTVASVVDQLAGTPAEFALAFDEIDELIDLVSLSVLGQLIAYGGPRVIVDPQNLEREGQNLTFSSPTTSIGRAALLKFDDPMVADCVLVTGFSFHSDETGDVHDSYSAVILPNSRDSLLDESVV
;
A
#
# COMPACT_ATOMS: atom_id res chain seq x y z
N MET A 1 9.78 10.14 -9.04
CA MET A 1 8.37 10.49 -9.13
C MET A 1 7.72 9.56 -10.13
N THR A 2 6.44 9.27 -9.97
CA THR A 2 5.67 8.46 -10.93
C THR A 2 5.52 9.16 -12.28
N THR A 3 5.25 8.39 -13.33
CA THR A 3 5.06 8.87 -14.70
C THR A 3 3.64 8.58 -15.19
N ALA A 4 3.21 9.23 -16.27
CA ALA A 4 1.94 8.93 -16.92
C ALA A 4 1.84 7.45 -17.35
N SER A 5 2.96 6.85 -17.80
CA SER A 5 3.00 5.42 -18.15
C SER A 5 2.80 4.52 -16.94
N THR A 6 3.35 4.88 -15.76
CA THR A 6 3.09 4.15 -14.51
C THR A 6 1.58 4.09 -14.26
N TRP A 7 0.90 5.24 -14.29
CA TRP A 7 -0.53 5.33 -14.01
C TRP A 7 -1.41 4.64 -15.04
N ALA A 8 -1.09 4.79 -16.33
CA ALA A 8 -1.81 4.10 -17.39
C ALA A 8 -1.68 2.57 -17.25
N ALA A 9 -0.49 2.06 -16.90
CA ALA A 9 -0.27 0.64 -16.66
C ALA A 9 -1.00 0.15 -15.39
N THR A 10 -1.03 0.95 -14.32
CA THR A 10 -1.82 0.65 -13.12
C THR A 10 -3.30 0.54 -13.45
N ARG A 11 -3.86 1.46 -14.24
CA ARG A 11 -5.25 1.41 -14.68
C ARG A 11 -5.55 0.16 -15.52
N GLN A 12 -4.69 -0.18 -16.49
CA GLN A 12 -4.85 -1.41 -17.27
C GLN A 12 -4.85 -2.68 -16.41
N LEU A 13 -3.99 -2.72 -15.39
CA LEU A 13 -3.97 -3.84 -14.44
C LEU A 13 -5.25 -3.89 -13.59
N ALA A 14 -5.74 -2.72 -13.13
CA ALA A 14 -7.01 -2.62 -12.41
C ALA A 14 -8.19 -3.11 -13.27
N GLU A 15 -8.25 -2.70 -14.53
CA GLU A 15 -9.27 -3.15 -15.50
C GLU A 15 -9.24 -4.68 -15.65
N ALA A 16 -8.06 -5.29 -15.75
CA ALA A 16 -7.93 -6.74 -15.85
C ALA A 16 -8.47 -7.45 -14.59
N TRP A 17 -8.23 -6.89 -13.40
CA TRP A 17 -8.72 -7.44 -12.12
C TRP A 17 -10.22 -7.22 -11.94
N SER A 18 -10.76 -6.07 -12.33
CA SER A 18 -12.18 -5.72 -12.20
C SER A 18 -13.13 -6.66 -12.97
N ARG A 19 -12.59 -7.40 -13.96
CA ARG A 19 -13.32 -8.44 -14.71
C ARG A 19 -13.45 -9.76 -13.96
N SER A 20 -12.75 -9.94 -12.84
CA SER A 20 -12.86 -11.12 -12.00
C SER A 20 -14.22 -11.17 -11.30
N PRO A 21 -14.97 -12.29 -11.36
CA PRO A 21 -16.18 -12.46 -10.57
C PRO A 21 -15.92 -12.36 -9.06
N ILE A 22 -14.78 -12.88 -8.59
CA ILE A 22 -14.41 -12.84 -7.17
C ILE A 22 -14.18 -11.40 -6.72
N VAL A 23 -13.52 -10.59 -7.55
CA VAL A 23 -13.31 -9.16 -7.27
C VAL A 23 -14.65 -8.42 -7.30
N GLN A 24 -15.51 -8.68 -8.28
CA GLN A 24 -16.84 -8.04 -8.36
C GLN A 24 -17.68 -8.33 -7.11
N ASP A 25 -17.79 -9.59 -6.70
CA ASP A 25 -18.54 -10.00 -5.51
C ASP A 25 -17.95 -9.36 -4.24
N TYR A 26 -16.62 -9.31 -4.13
CA TYR A 26 -15.90 -8.68 -3.03
C TYR A 26 -16.16 -7.16 -2.96
N THR A 27 -15.96 -6.45 -4.08
CA THR A 27 -16.11 -4.99 -4.15
C THR A 27 -17.54 -4.53 -3.88
N ALA A 28 -18.54 -5.33 -4.26
CA ALA A 28 -19.95 -5.05 -3.99
C ALA A 28 -20.32 -5.05 -2.49
N GLN A 29 -19.45 -5.57 -1.62
CA GLN A 29 -19.66 -5.54 -0.16
C GLN A 29 -18.91 -4.40 0.54
N LEU A 30 -17.98 -3.72 -0.16
CA LEU A 30 -17.19 -2.66 0.45
C LEU A 30 -18.06 -1.48 0.89
N PRO A 31 -17.77 -0.85 2.05
CA PRO A 31 -18.60 0.22 2.60
C PRO A 31 -18.96 1.35 1.65
N ALA A 32 -18.01 1.79 0.80
CA ALA A 32 -18.26 2.87 -0.16
C ALA A 32 -19.21 2.46 -1.30
N ASN A 33 -19.26 1.16 -1.62
CA ASN A 33 -20.11 0.61 -2.69
C ASN A 33 -21.44 0.06 -2.15
N ASN A 34 -21.55 -0.15 -0.84
CA ASN A 34 -22.71 -0.73 -0.19
C ASN A 34 -23.06 0.02 1.10
N PRO A 35 -24.08 0.91 1.07
CA PRO A 35 -24.43 1.74 2.22
C PRO A 35 -25.17 0.97 3.34
N SER A 36 -25.43 -0.33 3.18
CA SER A 36 -26.21 -1.11 4.15
C SER A 36 -25.59 -1.09 5.54
N ASP A 37 -26.38 -0.70 6.53
CA ASP A 37 -26.06 -0.62 7.97
C ASP A 37 -26.15 -1.96 8.68
N ARG A 38 -26.11 -3.08 7.96
CA ARG A 38 -26.21 -4.44 8.51
C ARG A 38 -25.30 -5.42 7.78
N GLY A 39 -24.89 -6.47 8.48
CA GLY A 39 -24.20 -7.61 7.87
C GLY A 39 -22.76 -7.31 7.49
N ILE A 40 -22.32 -7.77 6.30
CA ILE A 40 -20.93 -7.63 5.86
C ILE A 40 -20.49 -6.16 5.74
N PRO A 41 -21.25 -5.24 5.10
CA PRO A 41 -20.81 -3.84 4.98
C PRO A 41 -20.69 -3.11 6.32
N GLU A 42 -21.55 -3.41 7.30
CA GLU A 42 -21.44 -2.88 8.67
C GLU A 42 -20.19 -3.44 9.38
N MET A 43 -19.96 -4.76 9.28
CA MET A 43 -18.75 -5.40 9.82
C MET A 43 -17.49 -4.74 9.26
N LEU A 44 -17.43 -4.53 7.94
CA LEU A 44 -16.29 -3.87 7.29
C LEU A 44 -16.13 -2.41 7.71
N ARG A 45 -17.23 -1.65 7.88
CA ARG A 45 -17.17 -0.29 8.44
C ARG A 45 -16.62 -0.25 9.85
N ASN A 46 -16.96 -1.23 10.69
CA ASN A 46 -16.45 -1.29 12.05
C ASN A 46 -14.95 -1.61 12.08
N ILE A 47 -14.46 -2.46 11.17
CA ILE A 47 -13.01 -2.67 10.99
C ILE A 47 -12.35 -1.38 10.51
N ASP A 48 -12.95 -0.71 9.53
CA ASP A 48 -12.38 0.48 8.89
C ASP A 48 -12.34 1.71 9.80
N SER A 49 -13.38 1.94 10.61
CA SER A 49 -13.45 3.09 11.53
C SER A 49 -12.29 3.13 12.52
N SER A 50 -11.75 1.97 12.85
CA SER A 50 -10.72 1.82 13.89
C SER A 50 -9.32 1.64 13.34
N THR A 51 -9.20 1.12 12.12
CA THR A 51 -7.90 0.79 11.51
C THR A 51 -7.61 1.58 10.24
N GLY A 52 -8.65 2.02 9.54
CA GLY A 52 -8.59 2.56 8.18
C GLY A 52 -8.19 1.54 7.12
N LEU A 53 -8.00 0.26 7.45
CA LEU A 53 -7.39 -0.73 6.55
C LEU A 53 -8.29 -1.14 5.39
N VAL A 54 -9.61 -1.15 5.57
CA VAL A 54 -10.54 -1.59 4.52
C VAL A 54 -10.53 -0.57 3.38
N SER A 55 -10.57 0.71 3.73
CA SER A 55 -10.49 1.80 2.76
C SER A 55 -9.06 2.03 2.26
N HIS A 56 -8.03 1.93 3.14
CA HIS A 56 -6.64 2.22 2.79
C HIS A 56 -5.95 1.11 1.99
N GLU A 57 -6.20 -0.16 2.35
CA GLU A 57 -5.56 -1.34 1.77
C GLU A 57 -6.62 -2.38 1.35
N PRO A 58 -7.51 -2.06 0.41
CA PRO A 58 -8.59 -2.96 0.01
C PRO A 58 -8.05 -4.31 -0.50
N LEU A 59 -6.88 -4.33 -1.14
CA LEU A 59 -6.31 -5.57 -1.69
C LEU A 59 -5.69 -6.52 -0.67
N ILE A 60 -5.78 -6.26 0.64
CA ILE A 60 -5.16 -7.09 1.67
C ILE A 60 -6.20 -7.66 2.65
N PRO A 61 -7.29 -8.30 2.17
CA PRO A 61 -8.36 -8.80 3.03
C PRO A 61 -7.92 -9.95 3.93
N ASN A 62 -6.82 -10.63 3.57
CA ASN A 62 -6.22 -11.69 4.37
C ASN A 62 -5.68 -11.22 5.74
N LYS A 63 -5.50 -9.91 5.94
CA LYS A 63 -5.13 -9.34 7.25
C LYS A 63 -6.31 -8.90 8.10
N TRP A 64 -7.49 -8.71 7.50
CA TRP A 64 -8.63 -8.11 8.18
C TRP A 64 -9.21 -9.00 9.27
N GLU A 65 -9.21 -10.32 9.08
CA GLU A 65 -9.70 -11.26 10.09
C GLU A 65 -8.89 -11.19 11.39
N LEU A 66 -7.55 -11.18 11.27
CA LEU A 66 -6.66 -11.06 12.41
C LEU A 66 -6.76 -9.67 13.06
N MET A 67 -7.02 -8.61 12.28
CA MET A 67 -7.28 -7.30 12.87
C MET A 67 -8.62 -7.23 13.59
N ALA A 68 -9.66 -7.79 12.99
CA ALA A 68 -10.98 -7.84 13.59
C ALA A 68 -10.98 -8.60 14.93
N SER A 69 -10.17 -9.65 15.08
CA SER A 69 -10.05 -10.36 16.36
C SER A 69 -9.45 -9.52 17.50
N GLU A 70 -8.72 -8.45 17.18
CA GLU A 70 -8.16 -7.52 18.16
C GLU A 70 -9.14 -6.38 18.53
N LEU A 71 -10.28 -6.29 17.85
CA LEU A 71 -11.26 -5.21 18.02
C LEU A 71 -12.55 -5.72 18.69
N PRO A 72 -12.83 -5.34 19.95
CA PRO A 72 -13.94 -5.93 20.72
C PRO A 72 -15.34 -5.58 20.19
N PHE A 73 -15.46 -4.59 19.31
CA PHE A 73 -16.73 -4.13 18.72
C PHE A 73 -16.95 -4.65 17.29
N VAL A 74 -16.04 -5.45 16.74
CA VAL A 74 -16.21 -6.08 15.43
C VAL A 74 -16.81 -7.48 15.60
N ASP A 75 -18.05 -7.68 15.14
CA ASP A 75 -18.66 -9.02 15.10
C ASP A 75 -18.38 -9.72 13.76
N LEU A 76 -17.43 -10.65 13.77
CA LEU A 76 -17.11 -11.50 12.61
C LEU A 76 -18.19 -12.55 12.31
N ASN A 77 -19.11 -12.82 13.24
CA ASN A 77 -20.12 -13.87 13.13
C ASN A 77 -21.45 -13.36 12.54
N VAL A 78 -21.49 -12.12 12.04
CA VAL A 78 -22.58 -11.67 11.17
C VAL A 78 -22.81 -12.68 10.05
N ARG A 79 -24.05 -12.83 9.59
CA ARG A 79 -24.40 -13.82 8.56
C ARG A 79 -23.50 -13.64 7.32
N GLY A 80 -22.67 -14.66 7.05
CA GLY A 80 -21.76 -14.68 5.92
C GLY A 80 -20.42 -13.94 6.12
N GLY A 81 -20.16 -13.31 7.28
CA GLY A 81 -18.96 -12.51 7.52
C GLY A 81 -17.64 -13.28 7.38
N ARG A 82 -17.49 -14.39 8.10
CA ARG A 82 -16.29 -15.25 7.98
C ARG A 82 -16.13 -15.84 6.57
N GLN A 83 -17.23 -16.35 6.00
CA GLN A 83 -17.22 -16.90 4.64
C GLN A 83 -16.77 -15.83 3.62
N PHE A 84 -17.26 -14.60 3.75
CA PHE A 84 -16.83 -13.48 2.91
C PHE A 84 -15.33 -13.21 3.02
N LEU A 85 -14.77 -13.17 4.24
CA LEU A 85 -13.33 -12.97 4.44
C LEU A 85 -12.51 -14.12 3.85
N GLU A 86 -12.99 -15.37 3.96
CA GLU A 86 -12.37 -16.54 3.35
C GLU A 86 -12.41 -16.48 1.83
N ASP A 87 -13.56 -16.12 1.25
CA ASP A 87 -13.76 -15.97 -0.21
C ASP A 87 -12.93 -14.81 -0.79
N ALA A 88 -12.61 -13.80 0.01
CA ALA A 88 -11.77 -12.68 -0.36
C ALA A 88 -10.25 -12.98 -0.29
N ARG A 89 -9.81 -14.05 0.41
CA ARG A 89 -8.37 -14.40 0.54
C ARG A 89 -7.61 -14.51 -0.79
N PRO A 90 -8.17 -15.06 -1.89
CA PRO A 90 -7.50 -15.09 -3.19
C PRO A 90 -7.06 -13.71 -3.69
N ILE A 91 -7.79 -12.63 -3.36
CA ILE A 91 -7.45 -11.25 -3.72
C ILE A 91 -6.17 -10.82 -3.00
N GLY A 92 -6.09 -11.08 -1.69
CA GLY A 92 -4.89 -10.82 -0.88
C GLY A 92 -3.66 -11.58 -1.41
N PHE A 93 -3.83 -12.86 -1.72
CA PHE A 93 -2.73 -13.66 -2.27
C PHE A 93 -2.31 -13.20 -3.67
N ALA A 94 -3.25 -12.76 -4.51
CA ALA A 94 -2.93 -12.18 -5.80
C ALA A 94 -2.12 -10.88 -5.66
N ALA A 95 -2.49 -10.02 -4.71
CA ALA A 95 -1.80 -8.75 -4.45
C ALA A 95 -0.38 -9.00 -3.93
N GLU A 96 -0.22 -9.96 -3.01
CA GLU A 96 1.08 -10.44 -2.52
C GLU A 96 1.97 -10.94 -3.65
N ARG A 97 1.44 -11.75 -4.57
CA ARG A 97 2.23 -12.30 -5.68
C ARG A 97 2.61 -11.24 -6.71
N ASN A 98 1.70 -10.33 -7.06
CA ASN A 98 2.01 -9.22 -7.97
C ASN A 98 3.09 -8.32 -7.39
N THR A 99 2.91 -7.86 -6.15
CA THR A 99 3.85 -6.97 -5.46
C THR A 99 5.21 -7.63 -5.29
N ALA A 100 5.24 -8.90 -4.84
CA ALA A 100 6.48 -9.66 -4.71
C ALA A 100 7.20 -9.85 -6.05
N TRP A 101 6.45 -10.08 -7.14
CA TRP A 101 7.03 -10.21 -8.47
C TRP A 101 7.59 -8.88 -8.98
N ILE A 102 6.90 -7.75 -8.77
CA ILE A 102 7.44 -6.40 -9.08
C ILE A 102 8.74 -6.17 -8.30
N ARG A 103 8.73 -6.37 -6.98
CA ARG A 103 9.93 -6.25 -6.12
C ARG A 103 11.07 -7.16 -6.58
N SER A 104 10.75 -8.31 -7.18
CA SER A 104 11.77 -9.23 -7.70
C SER A 104 12.57 -8.70 -8.90
N ARG A 105 12.10 -7.61 -9.53
CA ARG A 105 12.82 -6.90 -10.59
C ARG A 105 13.88 -5.94 -10.04
N LEU A 106 13.87 -5.65 -8.74
CA LEU A 106 14.82 -4.73 -8.14
C LEU A 106 16.27 -5.26 -8.22
N PRO A 107 17.25 -4.37 -8.44
CA PRO A 107 18.67 -4.72 -8.42
C PRO A 107 19.06 -5.49 -7.14
N ARG A 108 19.84 -6.56 -7.32
CA ARG A 108 20.30 -7.47 -6.24
C ARG A 108 19.22 -8.31 -5.56
N PHE A 109 17.96 -8.29 -6.01
CA PHE A 109 16.99 -9.29 -5.55
C PHE A 109 17.49 -10.72 -5.80
N PRO A 110 17.33 -11.67 -4.86
CA PRO A 110 16.68 -11.55 -3.55
C PRO A 110 17.61 -11.14 -2.39
N LEU A 111 18.87 -10.83 -2.66
CA LEU A 111 19.90 -10.52 -1.67
C LEU A 111 20.20 -9.02 -1.57
N ILE A 112 19.17 -8.18 -1.60
CA ILE A 112 19.30 -6.74 -1.42
C ILE A 112 19.94 -6.49 -0.04
N PRO A 113 21.08 -5.80 0.08
CA PRO A 113 21.86 -5.76 1.32
C PRO A 113 21.39 -4.71 2.34
N THR A 114 20.12 -4.31 2.35
CA THR A 114 19.62 -3.20 3.20
C THR A 114 19.19 -3.62 4.63
N PRO A 115 19.46 -2.85 5.70
CA PRO A 115 19.09 -3.23 7.06
C PRO A 115 17.59 -3.43 7.30
N GLN A 116 16.74 -2.74 6.55
CA GLN A 116 15.27 -2.87 6.60
C GLN A 116 14.78 -4.28 6.27
N LEU A 117 15.56 -5.07 5.51
CA LEU A 117 15.28 -6.48 5.21
C LEU A 117 15.98 -7.46 6.17
N GLY A 118 16.47 -6.97 7.31
CA GLY A 118 16.94 -7.81 8.41
C GLY A 118 15.81 -8.71 8.96
N ARG A 119 16.16 -9.73 9.74
CA ARG A 119 15.18 -10.63 10.35
C ARG A 119 14.35 -9.90 11.41
N HIS A 120 13.04 -10.14 11.45
CA HIS A 120 12.10 -9.56 12.42
C HIS A 120 11.93 -8.03 12.35
N THR A 121 12.36 -7.39 11.27
CA THR A 121 12.03 -5.99 10.98
C THR A 121 10.55 -5.85 10.65
N HIS A 122 10.06 -4.61 10.63
CA HIS A 122 8.68 -4.32 10.21
C HIS A 122 8.38 -4.85 8.78
N ARG A 123 9.39 -4.88 7.90
CA ARG A 123 9.26 -5.44 6.54
C ARG A 123 9.30 -6.97 6.48
N THR A 124 9.86 -7.68 7.46
CA THR A 124 10.06 -9.16 7.37
C THR A 124 9.36 -9.96 8.47
N SER A 125 8.72 -9.28 9.44
CA SER A 125 7.94 -9.95 10.48
C SER A 125 6.63 -10.53 9.91
N ASN A 126 6.11 -11.56 10.59
CA ASN A 126 4.79 -12.12 10.30
C ASN A 126 3.66 -11.41 11.05
N GLU A 127 3.99 -10.37 11.84
CA GLU A 127 2.96 -9.60 12.53
C GLU A 127 2.26 -8.63 11.56
N LEU A 128 1.10 -8.14 11.99
CA LEU A 128 0.32 -7.17 11.23
C LEU A 128 1.07 -5.83 11.16
N GLY A 129 1.74 -5.62 10.03
CA GLY A 129 2.23 -4.31 9.59
C GLY A 129 1.33 -3.67 8.53
N GLN A 130 1.60 -2.40 8.23
CA GLN A 130 1.04 -1.71 7.05
C GLN A 130 1.69 -2.24 5.77
N GLY A 131 0.93 -2.37 4.68
CA GLY A 131 1.43 -2.84 3.38
C GLY A 131 1.87 -4.32 3.37
N LEU A 132 2.43 -4.81 2.26
CA LEU A 132 2.84 -6.21 2.15
C LEU A 132 4.30 -6.40 2.56
N GLY A 133 4.55 -7.32 3.50
CA GLY A 133 5.90 -7.64 3.94
C GLY A 133 6.74 -8.35 2.87
N TRP A 134 8.06 -8.26 3.02
CA TRP A 134 9.08 -9.02 2.31
C TRP A 134 9.19 -10.44 2.87
N ARG A 135 8.19 -11.27 2.52
CA ARG A 135 8.11 -12.65 2.98
C ARG A 135 9.28 -13.49 2.45
N ARG A 136 9.78 -14.40 3.29
CA ARG A 136 10.89 -15.28 2.94
C ARG A 136 10.56 -16.14 1.73
N GLU A 137 9.33 -16.65 1.65
CA GLU A 137 8.84 -17.49 0.57
C GLU A 137 8.94 -16.77 -0.78
N ALA A 138 8.58 -15.49 -0.82
CA ALA A 138 8.70 -14.65 -2.01
C ALA A 138 10.18 -14.43 -2.40
N MET A 139 11.05 -14.13 -1.43
CA MET A 139 12.48 -13.93 -1.68
C MET A 139 13.19 -15.21 -2.15
N THR A 140 12.79 -16.38 -1.68
CA THR A 140 13.42 -17.66 -2.07
C THR A 140 12.74 -18.35 -3.26
N GLY A 141 11.59 -17.84 -3.71
CA GLY A 141 10.74 -18.48 -4.73
C GLY A 141 11.23 -18.34 -6.18
N GLY A 142 12.37 -17.69 -6.42
CA GLY A 142 12.92 -17.52 -7.77
C GLY A 142 12.07 -16.61 -8.68
N LEU A 143 11.28 -15.70 -8.12
CA LEU A 143 10.33 -14.84 -8.86
C LEU A 143 11.02 -14.06 -9.98
N GLN A 144 12.16 -13.42 -9.68
CA GLN A 144 13.40 -13.58 -10.42
C GLN A 144 13.39 -13.92 -11.91
N LEU A 145 13.18 -15.22 -12.10
CA LEU A 145 13.41 -15.98 -13.31
C LEU A 145 12.11 -16.15 -14.10
N LEU A 146 10.98 -15.70 -13.53
CA LEU A 146 9.65 -15.79 -14.12
C LEU A 146 9.35 -14.54 -14.94
N SER A 147 8.71 -14.74 -16.09
CA SER A 147 8.27 -13.67 -16.99
C SER A 147 7.06 -12.89 -16.50
N ALA A 148 6.29 -13.47 -15.56
CA ALA A 148 5.08 -12.90 -14.98
C ALA A 148 4.84 -13.52 -13.59
N PRO A 149 4.04 -12.88 -12.72
CA PRO A 149 3.68 -13.42 -11.39
C PRO A 149 2.93 -14.76 -11.51
N PRO A 150 3.33 -15.79 -10.73
CA PRO A 150 2.76 -17.12 -10.89
C PRO A 150 1.35 -17.25 -10.28
N GLY A 151 0.41 -17.84 -11.00
CA GLY A 151 -0.87 -18.30 -10.45
C GLY A 151 -1.90 -17.21 -10.12
N VAL A 152 -1.67 -15.95 -10.51
CA VAL A 152 -2.58 -14.83 -10.20
C VAL A 152 -3.86 -14.91 -11.04
N SER A 153 -3.74 -15.24 -12.32
CA SER A 153 -4.88 -15.47 -13.21
C SER A 153 -5.82 -16.57 -12.70
N GLU A 154 -5.27 -17.62 -12.11
CA GLU A 154 -5.98 -18.76 -11.56
C GLU A 154 -6.69 -18.39 -10.26
N LEU A 155 -6.00 -17.66 -9.36
CA LEU A 155 -6.59 -17.15 -8.11
C LEU A 155 -7.79 -16.24 -8.38
N LEU A 156 -7.65 -15.32 -9.32
CA LEU A 156 -8.67 -14.32 -9.64
C LEU A 156 -9.65 -14.77 -10.72
N ARG A 157 -9.44 -15.91 -11.37
CA ARG A 157 -10.26 -16.39 -12.49
C ARG A 157 -10.36 -15.36 -13.63
N ILE A 158 -9.22 -14.76 -14.00
CA ILE A 158 -9.11 -13.75 -15.08
C ILE A 158 -8.27 -14.27 -16.25
N ASP A 159 -8.36 -13.57 -17.39
CA ASP A 159 -7.54 -13.90 -18.55
C ASP A 159 -6.04 -13.69 -18.26
N LYS A 160 -5.28 -14.78 -18.35
CA LYS A 160 -3.85 -14.79 -18.07
C LYS A 160 -3.06 -13.82 -18.94
N ARG A 161 -3.37 -13.76 -20.24
CA ARG A 161 -2.61 -12.93 -21.18
C ARG A 161 -2.80 -11.44 -20.89
N SER A 162 -4.05 -11.01 -20.67
CA SER A 162 -4.39 -9.64 -20.32
C SER A 162 -3.72 -9.22 -19.02
N HIS A 163 -3.78 -10.08 -17.99
CA HIS A 163 -3.13 -9.82 -16.71
C HIS A 163 -1.61 -9.71 -16.85
N ASP A 164 -0.96 -10.70 -17.46
CA ASP A 164 0.49 -10.76 -17.60
C ASP A 164 1.04 -9.58 -18.41
N THR A 165 0.32 -9.17 -19.47
CA THR A 165 0.70 -8.00 -20.27
C THR A 165 0.65 -6.73 -19.42
N ALA A 166 -0.41 -6.54 -18.63
CA ALA A 166 -0.59 -5.35 -17.82
C ALA A 166 0.43 -5.26 -16.65
N ILE A 167 0.70 -6.37 -15.96
CA ILE A 167 1.67 -6.37 -14.85
C ILE A 167 3.11 -6.19 -15.34
N VAL A 168 3.46 -6.74 -16.52
CA VAL A 168 4.77 -6.49 -17.15
C VAL A 168 4.89 -5.02 -17.55
N ALA A 169 3.88 -4.45 -18.20
CA ALA A 169 3.87 -3.03 -18.56
C ALA A 169 4.01 -2.13 -17.32
N LEU A 170 3.40 -2.51 -16.20
CA LEU A 170 3.54 -1.79 -14.94
C LEU A 170 4.96 -1.87 -14.37
N ALA A 171 5.56 -3.06 -14.37
CA ALA A 171 6.94 -3.23 -13.91
C ALA A 171 7.94 -2.46 -14.78
N ASP A 172 7.76 -2.47 -16.10
CA ASP A 172 8.59 -1.70 -17.04
C ASP A 172 8.41 -0.19 -16.79
N ALA A 173 7.18 0.30 -16.63
CA ALA A 173 6.92 1.70 -16.33
C ALA A 173 7.46 2.15 -14.96
N LEU A 174 7.49 1.25 -13.97
CA LEU A 174 8.14 1.50 -12.68
C LEU A 174 9.67 1.54 -12.81
N ALA A 175 10.26 0.70 -13.66
CA ALA A 175 11.69 0.68 -13.91
C ALA A 175 12.22 2.00 -14.54
N ASP A 176 11.36 2.74 -15.23
CA ASP A 176 11.65 4.05 -15.82
C ASP A 176 11.52 5.22 -14.82
N THR A 177 11.15 4.96 -13.55
CA THR A 177 11.01 6.03 -12.55
C THR A 177 12.36 6.50 -11.99
N PRO A 178 12.48 7.78 -11.60
CA PRO A 178 13.69 8.31 -10.96
C PRO A 178 14.13 7.55 -9.70
N GLU A 179 13.20 7.09 -8.86
CA GLU A 179 13.50 6.31 -7.65
C GLU A 179 14.15 4.98 -8.01
N TRP A 180 13.63 4.31 -9.05
CA TRP A 180 14.19 3.05 -9.53
C TRP A 180 15.60 3.25 -10.09
N ALA A 181 15.79 4.28 -10.91
CA ALA A 181 17.09 4.64 -11.46
C ALA A 181 18.11 4.99 -10.36
N LYS A 182 17.70 5.81 -9.38
CA LYS A 182 18.51 6.18 -8.20
C LYS A 182 18.92 4.94 -7.40
N PHE A 183 17.96 4.07 -7.09
CA PHE A 183 18.24 2.83 -6.36
C PHE A 183 19.19 1.91 -7.14
N ALA A 184 19.00 1.78 -8.46
CA ALA A 184 19.88 0.98 -9.32
C ALA A 184 21.31 1.53 -9.39
N GLU A 185 21.47 2.85 -9.51
CA GLU A 185 22.77 3.51 -9.51
C GLU A 185 23.51 3.28 -8.19
N LEU A 186 22.85 3.54 -7.05
CA LEU A 186 23.43 3.33 -5.72
C LEU A 186 23.79 1.86 -5.50
N SER A 187 22.91 0.94 -5.94
CA SER A 187 23.17 -0.50 -5.88
C SER A 187 24.42 -0.92 -6.66
N ALA A 188 24.67 -0.31 -7.82
CA ALA A 188 25.87 -0.55 -8.62
C ALA A 188 27.13 0.04 -7.96
N ARG A 189 27.00 1.19 -7.28
CA ARG A 189 28.10 1.90 -6.60
C ARG A 189 28.56 1.26 -5.28
N LEU A 190 27.75 0.37 -4.68
CA LEU A 190 28.11 -0.29 -3.41
C LEU A 190 29.44 -1.06 -3.47
N THR A 191 30.42 -0.55 -2.72
CA THR A 191 31.72 -1.19 -2.50
C THR A 191 31.63 -2.35 -1.50
N PRO A 192 32.67 -3.19 -1.36
CA PRO A 192 32.71 -4.21 -0.31
C PRO A 192 32.62 -3.65 1.13
N ASP A 193 33.18 -2.47 1.39
CA ASP A 193 33.13 -1.84 2.71
C ASP A 193 31.73 -1.28 2.99
N ASP A 194 31.05 -0.73 1.98
CA ASP A 194 29.64 -0.30 2.11
C ASP A 194 28.73 -1.49 2.48
N ARG A 195 28.92 -2.63 1.82
CA ARG A 195 28.17 -3.86 2.13
C ARG A 195 28.49 -4.38 3.53
N ARG A 196 29.72 -4.21 4.00
CA ARG A 196 30.08 -4.55 5.38
C ARG A 196 29.34 -3.65 6.37
N ALA A 197 29.32 -2.34 6.15
CA ALA A 197 28.57 -1.39 6.99
C ALA A 197 27.08 -1.74 7.07
N LEU A 198 26.43 -2.02 5.93
CA LEU A 198 25.04 -2.45 5.89
C LEU A 198 24.82 -3.80 6.61
N SER A 199 25.77 -4.74 6.48
CA SER A 199 25.70 -6.01 7.19
C SER A 199 25.88 -5.86 8.70
N GLU A 200 26.72 -4.94 9.17
CA GLU A 200 26.87 -4.64 10.60
C GLU A 200 25.59 -3.98 11.15
N ALA A 201 24.99 -3.05 10.41
CA ALA A 201 23.68 -2.49 10.78
C ALA A 201 22.59 -3.57 10.96
N ARG A 202 22.55 -4.57 10.06
CA ARG A 202 21.67 -5.75 10.22
C ARG A 202 21.97 -6.56 11.48
N LYS A 203 23.25 -6.75 11.81
CA LYS A 203 23.65 -7.47 13.02
C LYS A 203 23.23 -6.71 14.27
N THR A 204 23.35 -5.38 14.28
CA THR A 204 22.86 -4.51 15.37
C THR A 204 21.36 -4.68 15.61
N LEU A 205 20.55 -4.80 14.54
CA LEU A 205 19.10 -5.01 14.65
C LEU A 205 18.72 -6.38 15.25
N THR A 206 19.54 -7.41 15.06
CA THR A 206 19.19 -8.79 15.44
C THR A 206 18.84 -8.96 16.93
N PRO A 207 19.66 -8.49 17.90
CA PRO A 207 19.28 -8.58 19.32
C PRO A 207 18.13 -7.63 19.69
N LEU A 208 17.98 -6.48 19.04
CA LEU A 208 16.96 -5.48 19.34
C LEU A 208 15.55 -5.93 18.89
N LEU A 209 15.47 -6.67 17.79
CA LEU A 209 14.21 -7.10 17.18
C LEU A 209 13.93 -8.59 17.35
N CYS A 210 14.69 -9.30 18.18
CA CYS A 210 14.38 -10.68 18.51
C CYS A 210 13.03 -10.78 19.24
N GLU A 211 12.34 -11.92 19.11
CA GLU A 211 11.00 -12.13 19.69
C GLU A 211 10.95 -11.75 21.18
N ALA A 212 11.95 -12.18 21.96
CA ALA A 212 12.05 -11.85 23.37
C ALA A 212 12.13 -10.33 23.64
N ALA A 213 12.88 -9.57 22.84
CA ALA A 213 13.01 -8.12 22.98
C ALA A 213 11.70 -7.41 22.62
N VAL A 214 11.06 -7.81 21.52
CA VAL A 214 9.79 -7.21 21.09
C VAL A 214 8.66 -7.52 22.08
N THR A 215 8.55 -8.76 22.56
CA THR A 215 7.55 -9.14 23.57
C THR A 215 7.81 -8.45 24.90
N ALA A 216 9.07 -8.25 25.30
CA ALA A 216 9.40 -7.49 26.51
C ALA A 216 9.02 -6.01 26.40
N PHE A 217 9.11 -5.42 25.20
CA PHE A 217 8.65 -4.06 24.95
C PHE A 217 7.12 -3.94 25.01
N GLU A 218 6.39 -4.84 24.33
CA GLU A 218 4.94 -4.82 24.28
C GLU A 218 4.38 -6.25 24.08
N PRO A 219 3.84 -6.89 25.14
CA PRO A 219 3.41 -8.29 25.07
C PRO A 219 2.11 -8.48 24.29
N ASP A 220 1.20 -7.49 24.32
CA ASP A 220 -0.19 -7.71 23.90
C ASP A 220 -0.53 -6.97 22.61
N ARG A 221 0.01 -5.76 22.38
CA ARG A 221 -0.46 -4.88 21.30
C ARG A 221 0.41 -4.96 20.03
N MET A 222 -0.08 -5.68 19.02
CA MET A 222 0.60 -5.84 17.71
C MET A 222 1.00 -4.50 17.05
N LEU A 223 0.11 -3.50 17.01
CA LEU A 223 0.41 -2.21 16.37
C LEU A 223 1.58 -1.46 17.04
N ARG A 224 1.71 -1.57 18.36
CA ARG A 224 2.81 -0.97 19.11
C ARG A 224 4.13 -1.72 18.90
N ARG A 225 4.08 -3.05 18.79
CA ARG A 225 5.26 -3.83 18.39
C ARG A 225 5.72 -3.48 16.98
N GLU A 226 4.79 -3.28 16.05
CA GLU A 226 5.11 -2.82 14.70
C GLU A 226 5.77 -1.43 14.71
N GLN A 227 5.22 -0.47 15.46
CA GLN A 227 5.84 0.85 15.60
C GLN A 227 7.25 0.75 16.19
N TYR A 228 7.44 -0.06 17.24
CA TYR A 228 8.76 -0.32 17.81
C TYR A 228 9.76 -0.85 16.78
N ARG A 229 9.35 -1.79 15.91
CA ARG A 229 10.19 -2.28 14.81
C ARG A 229 10.53 -1.19 13.81
N LYS A 230 9.57 -0.34 13.44
CA LYS A 230 9.80 0.80 12.53
C LYS A 230 10.82 1.77 13.13
N ASP A 231 10.61 2.22 14.36
CA ASP A 231 11.46 3.19 15.05
C ASP A 231 12.88 2.65 15.27
N THR A 232 12.99 1.38 15.65
CA THR A 232 14.30 0.72 15.86
C THR A 232 15.07 0.59 14.55
N VAL A 233 14.39 0.24 13.44
CA VAL A 233 15.02 0.17 12.12
C VAL A 233 15.47 1.56 11.67
N ALA A 234 14.61 2.57 11.79
CA ALA A 234 14.94 3.95 11.44
C ALA A 234 16.17 4.44 12.23
N SER A 235 16.19 4.23 13.54
CA SER A 235 17.31 4.62 14.40
C SER A 235 18.64 3.97 14.01
N VAL A 236 18.64 2.74 13.50
CA VAL A 236 19.86 2.08 13.01
C VAL A 236 20.25 2.57 11.62
N VAL A 237 19.29 2.86 10.75
CA VAL A 237 19.54 3.45 9.42
C VAL A 237 20.15 4.84 9.57
N ASP A 238 19.68 5.65 10.51
CA ASP A 238 20.19 7.01 10.79
C ASP A 238 21.65 7.03 11.27
N GLN A 239 22.18 5.89 11.73
CA GLN A 239 23.59 5.75 12.13
C GLN A 239 24.52 5.43 10.96
N LEU A 240 23.97 5.09 9.79
CA LEU A 240 24.76 4.91 8.57
C LEU A 240 25.25 6.27 8.06
N ALA A 241 26.37 6.26 7.36
CA ALA A 241 26.92 7.45 6.72
C ALA A 241 27.37 7.15 5.28
N GLY A 242 27.33 8.16 4.41
CA GLY A 242 27.77 8.06 3.02
C GLY A 242 26.90 7.13 2.18
N THR A 243 27.51 6.41 1.23
CA THR A 243 26.81 5.55 0.26
C THR A 243 25.88 4.51 0.90
N PRO A 244 26.22 3.82 2.02
CA PRO A 244 25.29 2.94 2.72
C PRO A 244 24.00 3.61 3.17
N ALA A 245 24.08 4.85 3.68
CA ALA A 245 22.92 5.60 4.13
C ALA A 245 22.04 5.99 2.94
N GLU A 246 22.64 6.54 1.89
CA GLU A 246 21.94 6.89 0.65
C GLU A 246 21.25 5.67 0.03
N PHE A 247 21.92 4.51 0.01
CA PHE A 247 21.37 3.25 -0.48
C PHE A 247 20.18 2.76 0.36
N ALA A 248 20.29 2.82 1.69
CA ALA A 248 19.22 2.41 2.59
C ALA A 248 17.98 3.32 2.46
N LEU A 249 18.17 4.64 2.34
CA LEU A 249 17.06 5.58 2.11
C LEU A 249 16.43 5.39 0.73
N ALA A 250 17.24 5.19 -0.31
CA ALA A 250 16.72 4.89 -1.65
C ALA A 250 15.95 3.57 -1.72
N PHE A 251 16.26 2.61 -0.84
CA PHE A 251 15.47 1.38 -0.70
C PHE A 251 14.07 1.66 -0.15
N ASP A 252 13.95 2.52 0.88
CA ASP A 252 12.63 2.88 1.43
C ASP A 252 11.81 3.64 0.40
N GLU A 253 12.41 4.61 -0.30
CA GLU A 253 11.75 5.37 -1.38
C GLU A 253 11.19 4.46 -2.48
N ILE A 254 11.96 3.47 -2.94
CA ILE A 254 11.51 2.57 -4.02
C ILE A 254 10.50 1.52 -3.52
N ASP A 255 10.61 1.03 -2.29
CA ASP A 255 9.63 0.10 -1.72
C ASP A 255 8.29 0.80 -1.46
N GLU A 256 8.32 2.04 -0.97
CA GLU A 256 7.13 2.88 -0.79
C GLU A 256 6.48 3.24 -2.14
N LEU A 257 7.27 3.52 -3.18
CA LEU A 257 6.74 3.73 -4.52
C LEU A 257 6.03 2.48 -5.06
N ILE A 258 6.64 1.30 -4.87
CA ILE A 258 6.03 0.03 -5.28
C ILE A 258 4.73 -0.20 -4.50
N ASP A 259 4.70 0.03 -3.19
CA ASP A 259 3.50 -0.14 -2.37
C ASP A 259 2.40 0.86 -2.76
N LEU A 260 2.75 2.13 -2.97
CA LEU A 260 1.83 3.17 -3.43
C LEU A 260 1.14 2.76 -4.73
N VAL A 261 1.91 2.30 -5.71
CA VAL A 261 1.40 1.99 -7.05
C VAL A 261 0.66 0.64 -7.07
N SER A 262 1.26 -0.40 -6.50
CA SER A 262 0.77 -1.78 -6.61
C SER A 262 -0.24 -2.19 -5.54
N LEU A 263 -0.39 -1.42 -4.46
CA LEU A 263 -1.35 -1.69 -3.40
C LEU A 263 -2.33 -0.56 -3.20
N SER A 264 -1.85 0.66 -2.94
CA SER A 264 -2.73 1.78 -2.62
C SER A 264 -3.55 2.21 -3.84
N VAL A 265 -2.91 2.69 -4.90
CA VAL A 265 -3.61 3.21 -6.10
C VAL A 265 -4.28 2.07 -6.87
N LEU A 266 -3.57 0.95 -7.12
CA LEU A 266 -4.18 -0.22 -7.74
C LEU A 266 -5.42 -0.70 -6.95
N GLY A 267 -5.33 -0.71 -5.62
CA GLY A 267 -6.42 -1.10 -4.75
C GLY A 267 -7.62 -0.17 -4.83
N GLN A 268 -7.41 1.14 -4.83
CA GLN A 268 -8.49 2.11 -5.04
C GLN A 268 -9.19 1.89 -6.39
N LEU A 269 -8.41 1.75 -7.47
CA LEU A 269 -8.96 1.55 -8.81
C LEU A 269 -9.78 0.27 -8.92
N ILE A 270 -9.31 -0.81 -8.30
CA ILE A 270 -10.03 -2.08 -8.30
C ILE A 270 -11.28 -2.01 -7.41
N ALA A 271 -11.16 -1.42 -6.23
CA ALA A 271 -12.21 -1.41 -5.22
C ALA A 271 -13.34 -0.43 -5.53
N TYR A 272 -12.99 0.77 -6.02
CA TYR A 272 -13.88 1.92 -6.08
C TYR A 272 -13.91 2.60 -7.46
N GLY A 273 -13.09 2.13 -8.41
CA GLY A 273 -13.01 2.71 -9.76
C GLY A 273 -12.11 3.95 -9.83
N GLY A 274 -12.35 4.78 -10.84
CA GLY A 274 -11.54 5.98 -11.11
C GLY A 274 -11.60 7.06 -10.02
N PRO A 275 -10.74 8.08 -10.10
CA PRO A 275 -10.73 9.20 -9.16
C PRO A 275 -12.10 9.87 -9.01
N ARG A 276 -12.53 10.12 -7.78
CA ARG A 276 -13.75 10.87 -7.50
C ARG A 276 -13.51 12.36 -7.70
N VAL A 277 -14.38 13.02 -8.47
CA VAL A 277 -14.31 14.47 -8.67
C VAL A 277 -14.85 15.19 -7.43
N ILE A 278 -14.04 16.11 -6.89
CA ILE A 278 -14.41 17.03 -5.81
C ILE A 278 -14.56 18.43 -6.41
N VAL A 279 -15.77 18.96 -6.27
CA VAL A 279 -16.14 20.32 -6.68
C VAL A 279 -16.04 21.23 -5.47
N ASP A 280 -15.43 22.40 -5.66
CA ASP A 280 -15.32 23.48 -4.66
C ASP A 280 -14.69 23.05 -3.31
N PRO A 281 -13.45 22.51 -3.32
CA PRO A 281 -12.75 22.19 -2.08
C PRO A 281 -12.53 23.46 -1.26
N GLN A 282 -12.87 23.41 0.03
CA GLN A 282 -12.66 24.55 0.93
C GLN A 282 -11.26 24.49 1.55
N ASN A 283 -10.69 25.65 1.85
CA ASN A 283 -9.38 25.76 2.52
C ASN A 283 -8.28 24.91 1.84
N LEU A 284 -8.29 24.87 0.50
CA LEU A 284 -7.28 24.12 -0.25
C LEU A 284 -5.92 24.81 -0.14
N GLU A 285 -5.02 24.23 0.64
CA GLU A 285 -3.64 24.69 0.78
C GLU A 285 -2.69 23.66 0.18
N ARG A 286 -1.58 24.14 -0.38
CA ARG A 286 -0.58 23.31 -1.06
C ARG A 286 0.82 23.62 -0.57
N GLU A 287 1.52 22.59 -0.11
CA GLU A 287 2.93 22.63 0.24
C GLU A 287 3.70 21.55 -0.55
N GLY A 288 4.29 21.95 -1.68
CA GLY A 288 4.98 21.03 -2.58
C GLY A 288 4.01 20.02 -3.21
N GLN A 289 4.13 18.75 -2.80
CA GLN A 289 3.23 17.66 -3.18
C GLN A 289 2.13 17.39 -2.16
N ASN A 290 2.21 17.98 -0.97
CA ASN A 290 1.21 17.81 0.07
C ASN A 290 0.09 18.83 -0.10
N LEU A 291 -1.12 18.40 0.22
CA LEU A 291 -2.34 19.21 0.19
C LEU A 291 -3.09 19.05 1.50
N THR A 292 -3.70 20.13 1.96
CA THR A 292 -4.73 20.12 3.00
C THR A 292 -5.98 20.77 2.44
N PHE A 293 -7.15 20.23 2.79
CA PHE A 293 -8.43 20.76 2.33
C PHE A 293 -9.57 20.30 3.23
N SER A 294 -10.73 20.93 3.09
CA SER A 294 -11.99 20.56 3.73
C SER A 294 -13.08 20.33 2.68
N SER A 295 -14.02 19.44 3.01
CA SER A 295 -15.14 19.08 2.14
C SER A 295 -16.43 19.08 2.97
N PRO A 296 -17.29 20.11 2.83
CA PRO A 296 -18.49 20.25 3.67
C PRO A 296 -19.64 19.31 3.26
N THR A 297 -19.63 18.81 2.03
CA THR A 297 -20.78 18.09 1.44
C THR A 297 -20.51 16.60 1.22
N THR A 298 -19.26 16.18 1.35
CA THR A 298 -18.82 14.85 0.94
C THR A 298 -17.89 14.29 1.99
N SER A 299 -18.32 13.19 2.62
CA SER A 299 -17.43 12.33 3.40
C SER A 299 -16.44 11.65 2.45
N ILE A 300 -15.16 11.77 2.79
CA ILE A 300 -14.04 11.23 2.02
C ILE A 300 -13.33 10.17 2.86
N GLY A 301 -13.21 8.95 2.32
CA GLY A 301 -12.48 7.86 2.97
C GLY A 301 -10.97 8.07 2.98
N ARG A 302 -10.27 7.39 3.88
CA ARG A 302 -8.80 7.30 3.85
C ARG A 302 -8.34 6.58 2.58
N ALA A 303 -7.22 7.00 2.02
CA ALA A 303 -6.72 6.58 0.70
C ALA A 303 -7.64 6.84 -0.48
N ALA A 304 -8.70 7.66 -0.34
CA ALA A 304 -9.54 7.99 -1.48
C ALA A 304 -8.70 8.65 -2.60
N LEU A 305 -8.91 8.18 -3.83
CA LEU A 305 -8.34 8.78 -5.02
C LEU A 305 -9.27 9.87 -5.52
N LEU A 306 -8.79 11.12 -5.55
CA LEU A 306 -9.61 12.28 -5.87
C LEU A 306 -9.05 13.07 -7.06
N LYS A 307 -9.94 13.81 -7.71
CA LYS A 307 -9.61 14.83 -8.69
C LYS A 307 -10.31 16.12 -8.31
N PHE A 308 -9.55 17.20 -8.13
CA PHE A 308 -10.16 18.52 -7.94
C PHE A 308 -10.49 19.15 -9.28
N ASP A 309 -11.66 19.77 -9.35
CA ASP A 309 -12.04 20.72 -10.42
C ASP A 309 -11.42 22.10 -10.13
N ASP A 310 -10.11 22.12 -9.88
CA ASP A 310 -9.35 23.32 -9.57
C ASP A 310 -8.03 23.32 -10.38
N PRO A 311 -7.72 24.39 -11.13
CA PRO A 311 -6.49 24.47 -11.93
C PRO A 311 -5.19 24.42 -11.11
N MET A 312 -5.23 24.71 -9.80
CA MET A 312 -4.07 24.60 -8.89
C MET A 312 -3.63 23.16 -8.67
N VAL A 313 -4.54 22.20 -8.86
CA VAL A 313 -4.28 20.76 -8.70
C VAL A 313 -4.79 20.00 -9.92
N ALA A 314 -3.98 20.05 -10.99
CA ALA A 314 -4.29 19.38 -12.25
C ALA A 314 -4.22 17.85 -12.14
N ASP A 315 -3.29 17.32 -11.34
CA ASP A 315 -3.14 15.88 -11.12
C ASP A 315 -4.19 15.32 -10.14
N CYS A 316 -4.34 14.00 -10.12
CA CYS A 316 -5.09 13.30 -9.08
C CYS A 316 -4.35 13.37 -7.74
N VAL A 317 -5.09 13.18 -6.66
CA VAL A 317 -4.55 13.20 -5.30
C VAL A 317 -4.98 11.94 -4.55
N LEU A 318 -4.13 11.47 -3.65
CA LEU A 318 -4.41 10.37 -2.74
C LEU A 318 -4.55 10.91 -1.32
N VAL A 319 -5.68 10.66 -0.67
CA VAL A 319 -5.92 11.08 0.72
C VAL A 319 -5.08 10.25 1.68
N THR A 320 -4.17 10.89 2.41
CA THR A 320 -3.25 10.25 3.36
C THR A 320 -3.68 10.41 4.81
N GLY A 321 -4.54 11.39 5.11
CA GLY A 321 -4.96 11.71 6.47
C GLY A 321 -6.36 12.30 6.54
N PHE A 322 -6.97 12.16 7.71
CA PHE A 322 -8.27 12.71 8.06
C PHE A 322 -8.26 13.13 9.52
N SER A 323 -8.74 14.33 9.79
CA SER A 323 -9.03 14.86 11.12
C SER A 323 -10.42 15.51 11.11
N PHE A 324 -11.10 15.44 12.25
CA PHE A 324 -12.33 16.19 12.47
C PHE A 324 -12.14 17.07 13.70
N HIS A 325 -12.67 18.29 13.65
CA HIS A 325 -12.76 19.15 14.82
C HIS A 325 -14.21 19.61 15.00
N SER A 326 -14.67 19.62 16.24
CA SER A 326 -15.90 20.31 16.62
C SER A 326 -15.52 21.71 17.08
N ASP A 327 -16.16 22.72 16.54
CA ASP A 327 -16.06 24.07 17.09
C ASP A 327 -16.97 24.27 18.32
N GLU A 328 -16.96 25.48 18.87
CA GLU A 328 -17.75 25.86 20.05
C GLU A 328 -19.27 25.88 19.78
N THR A 329 -19.70 25.94 18.52
CA THR A 329 -21.12 25.84 18.12
C THR A 329 -21.59 24.40 17.97
N GLY A 330 -20.66 23.43 18.02
CA GLY A 330 -20.94 22.01 17.84
C GLY A 330 -20.95 21.59 16.37
N ASP A 331 -20.51 22.48 15.46
CA ASP A 331 -20.36 22.15 14.06
C ASP A 331 -19.09 21.32 13.87
N VAL A 332 -19.23 20.20 13.16
CA VAL A 332 -18.14 19.29 12.85
C VAL A 332 -17.54 19.69 11.51
N HIS A 333 -16.25 19.96 11.51
CA HIS A 333 -15.49 20.27 10.33
C HIS A 333 -14.51 19.15 10.04
N ASP A 334 -14.60 18.62 8.83
CA ASP A 334 -13.71 17.61 8.31
C ASP A 334 -12.53 18.27 7.59
N SER A 335 -11.32 17.85 7.96
CA SER A 335 -10.07 18.26 7.32
C SER A 335 -9.30 17.04 6.83
N TYR A 336 -8.78 17.13 5.61
CA TYR A 336 -8.12 16.05 4.92
C TYR A 336 -6.70 16.46 4.57
N SER A 337 -5.78 15.52 4.70
CA SER A 337 -4.43 15.62 4.14
C SER A 337 -4.33 14.68 2.94
N ALA A 338 -3.72 15.15 1.87
CA ALA A 338 -3.53 14.37 0.66
C ALA A 338 -2.16 14.62 0.05
N VAL A 339 -1.73 13.70 -0.81
CA VAL A 339 -0.54 13.84 -1.64
C VAL A 339 -0.93 13.88 -3.12
N ILE A 340 -0.34 14.80 -3.87
CA ILE A 340 -0.48 14.87 -5.32
C ILE A 340 0.23 13.68 -5.95
N LEU A 341 -0.44 12.99 -6.86
CA LEU A 341 0.14 11.92 -7.68
C LEU A 341 0.66 12.53 -9.00
N PRO A 342 1.97 12.82 -9.13
CA PRO A 342 2.46 13.57 -10.29
C PRO A 342 2.19 12.83 -11.60
N ASN A 343 1.89 13.59 -12.66
CA ASN A 343 1.67 13.07 -14.01
C ASN A 343 0.45 12.13 -14.15
N SER A 344 -0.52 12.21 -13.23
CA SER A 344 -1.72 11.35 -13.22
C SER A 344 -2.93 11.94 -13.93
N ARG A 345 -2.92 13.26 -14.21
CA ARG A 345 -4.04 14.04 -14.77
C ARG A 345 -4.92 13.27 -15.76
N ASP A 346 -4.33 12.77 -16.85
CA ASP A 346 -5.08 12.14 -17.95
C ASP A 346 -5.00 10.60 -17.93
N SER A 347 -4.22 10.02 -17.01
CA SER A 347 -3.90 8.59 -17.01
C SER A 347 -4.76 7.78 -16.05
N LEU A 348 -5.28 8.40 -14.98
CA LEU A 348 -6.15 7.75 -14.00
C LEU A 348 -7.63 8.05 -14.22
N LEU A 349 -7.98 9.07 -14.99
CA LEU A 349 -9.38 9.36 -15.32
C LEU A 349 -9.92 8.32 -16.30
N ASP A 350 -11.15 7.91 -16.08
CA ASP A 350 -11.92 7.08 -17.00
C ASP A 350 -12.71 8.02 -17.91
N GLU A 351 -12.39 8.06 -19.21
CA GLU A 351 -13.13 8.88 -20.18
C GLU A 351 -14.56 8.38 -20.40
N SER A 352 -14.95 7.22 -19.83
CA SER A 352 -16.29 6.66 -19.97
C SER A 352 -17.32 7.17 -18.96
N VAL A 353 -16.93 8.07 -18.04
CA VAL A 353 -17.82 8.69 -17.05
C VAL A 353 -17.68 10.22 -17.10
N VAL A 354 -18.13 10.82 -18.21
CA VAL A 354 -18.49 12.25 -18.31
C VAL A 354 -19.84 12.38 -18.97
#